data_AF-A0A952WF59-F1
#
_entry.id   AF-A0A952WF59-F1
#
_cell.length_a   1.000
_cell.length_b   1.000
_cell.length_c   1.000
_cell.angle_alpha   90.00
_cell.angle_beta   90.00
_cell.angle_gamma   90.00
#
_symmetry.space_group_name_H-M   'P 1'
#
loop_
_entity.id
_entity.type
_entity.pdbx_description
1 polymer ?
#
loop_
_entity_poly.entity_id
_entity_poly.type
_entity_poly.pdbx_seq_one_letter_code
_entity_poly.pdbx_strand_id
1 'polypeptide(L)'
;MTDPVTSSTSTPSFQRRTSPDSLAGVQRSFLNVLGKQVPDSSPSTPAERARDVAEQYVAIALVQPLLKQFRETSNAAPPFAPTPAEKQFRALTDADLAQQIVRAKQFPLVDRLARDLLIRGGVDPSELNAPVAAPVPMKVSL
;
A
#
# COMPACT_ATOMS: atom_id res chain seq x y z
N MET A 1 -9.05 -52.83 -42.12
CA MET A 1 -9.21 -52.84 -40.65
C MET A 1 -8.08 -51.98 -40.09
N THR A 2 -8.33 -50.69 -39.92
CA THR A 2 -7.31 -49.68 -39.56
C THR A 2 -7.89 -48.83 -38.45
N ASP A 3 -7.40 -49.04 -37.23
CA ASP A 3 -7.82 -48.29 -36.05
C ASP A 3 -7.03 -46.97 -35.95
N PRO A 4 -7.66 -45.82 -35.62
CA PRO A 4 -6.95 -44.59 -35.33
C PRO A 4 -6.42 -44.60 -33.89
N VAL A 5 -5.10 -44.50 -33.75
CA VAL A 5 -4.41 -44.26 -32.48
C VAL A 5 -4.83 -42.88 -31.95
N THR A 6 -5.58 -42.87 -30.84
CA THR A 6 -6.02 -41.66 -30.16
C THR A 6 -4.91 -41.19 -29.22
N SER A 7 -4.16 -40.17 -29.65
CA SER A 7 -3.14 -39.51 -28.81
C SER A 7 -3.83 -38.59 -27.80
N SER A 8 -3.92 -39.01 -26.54
CA SER A 8 -4.40 -38.17 -25.43
C SER A 8 -3.36 -37.09 -25.10
N THR A 9 -3.53 -35.90 -25.65
CA THR A 9 -2.77 -34.71 -25.23
C THR A 9 -3.24 -34.28 -23.84
N SER A 10 -2.56 -34.75 -22.78
CA SER A 10 -2.79 -34.23 -21.43
C SER A 10 -2.19 -32.83 -21.36
N THR A 11 -3.02 -31.80 -21.57
CA THR A 11 -2.63 -30.42 -21.34
C THR A 11 -2.40 -30.25 -19.84
N PRO A 12 -1.18 -29.89 -19.37
CA PRO A 12 -0.98 -29.58 -17.97
C PRO A 12 -1.79 -28.33 -17.64
N SER A 13 -2.83 -28.50 -16.82
CA SER A 13 -3.59 -27.40 -16.25
C SER A 13 -2.70 -26.67 -15.25
N PHE A 14 -2.10 -25.56 -15.69
CA PHE A 14 -1.41 -24.62 -14.80
C PHE A 14 -2.46 -23.95 -13.91
N GLN A 15 -2.69 -24.51 -12.74
CA GLN A 15 -3.50 -23.91 -11.70
C GLN A 15 -2.73 -22.69 -11.17
N ARG A 16 -3.15 -21.49 -11.58
CA ARG A 16 -2.61 -20.21 -11.10
C ARG A 16 -2.73 -20.20 -9.58
N ARG A 17 -1.61 -20.41 -8.88
CA ARG A 17 -1.52 -20.15 -7.45
C ARG A 17 -1.77 -18.66 -7.25
N THR A 18 -2.90 -18.32 -6.63
CA THR A 18 -3.14 -16.99 -6.09
C THR A 18 -2.29 -16.87 -4.84
N SER A 19 -1.00 -16.55 -5.02
CA SER A 19 -0.11 -16.22 -3.92
C SER A 19 -0.65 -14.99 -3.17
N PRO A 20 -0.42 -14.88 -1.85
CA PRO A 20 -0.86 -13.74 -1.03
C PRO A 20 -0.26 -12.40 -1.50
N ASP A 21 0.88 -12.44 -2.21
CA ASP A 21 1.51 -11.29 -2.86
C ASP A 21 1.12 -11.19 -4.34
N SER A 22 -0.10 -10.70 -4.61
CA SER A 22 -0.49 -10.39 -5.98
C SER A 22 0.29 -9.18 -6.50
N LEU A 23 0.71 -9.21 -7.78
CA LEU A 23 1.40 -8.09 -8.44
C LEU A 23 0.60 -6.77 -8.33
N ALA A 24 -0.73 -6.88 -8.38
CA ALA A 24 -1.63 -5.74 -8.21
C ALA A 24 -1.49 -5.09 -6.81
N GLY A 25 -1.34 -5.92 -5.77
CA GLY A 25 -1.08 -5.43 -4.40
C GLY A 25 0.25 -4.69 -4.29
N VAL A 26 1.31 -5.22 -4.89
CA VAL A 26 2.64 -4.58 -4.91
C VAL A 26 2.60 -3.24 -5.65
N GLN A 27 1.96 -3.21 -6.83
CA GLN A 27 1.79 -1.98 -7.62
C GLN A 27 1.02 -0.91 -6.84
N ARG A 28 -0.03 -1.29 -6.11
CA ARG A 28 -0.82 -0.37 -5.29
C ARG A 28 -0.01 0.18 -4.12
N SER A 29 0.75 -0.65 -3.41
CA SER A 29 1.61 -0.19 -2.32
C SER A 29 2.66 0.81 -2.82
N PHE A 30 3.28 0.50 -3.97
CA PHE A 30 4.25 1.39 -4.62
C PHE A 30 3.64 2.75 -5.01
N LEU A 31 2.44 2.74 -5.60
CA LEU A 31 1.76 3.99 -5.98
C LEU A 31 1.39 4.83 -4.77
N ASN A 32 0.99 4.20 -3.66
CA ASN A 32 0.75 4.90 -2.39
C ASN A 32 2.03 5.53 -1.84
N VAL A 33 3.18 4.86 -1.91
CA VAL A 33 4.49 5.43 -1.53
C VAL A 33 4.83 6.65 -2.38
N LEU A 34 4.49 6.64 -3.67
CA LEU A 34 4.63 7.78 -4.58
C LEU A 34 3.60 8.90 -4.37
N GLY A 35 2.66 8.74 -3.42
CA GLY A 35 1.56 9.68 -3.20
C GLY A 35 0.51 9.66 -4.32
N LYS A 36 0.58 8.69 -5.23
CA LYS A 36 -0.44 8.48 -6.25
C LYS A 36 -1.53 7.58 -5.68
N GLN A 37 -2.64 8.19 -5.26
CA GLN A 37 -3.85 7.44 -4.97
C GLN A 37 -4.32 6.76 -6.26
N VAL A 38 -4.22 5.44 -6.31
CA VAL A 38 -4.96 4.66 -7.29
C VAL A 38 -6.41 4.73 -6.85
N PRO A 39 -7.32 5.32 -7.64
CA PRO A 39 -8.73 5.29 -7.28
C PRO A 39 -9.12 3.81 -7.15
N ASP A 40 -9.52 3.42 -5.95
CA ASP A 40 -10.21 2.15 -5.78
C ASP A 40 -11.53 2.23 -6.55
N SER A 41 -11.98 1.09 -7.09
CA SER A 41 -13.28 1.00 -7.75
C SER A 41 -14.45 1.21 -6.78
N SER A 42 -14.18 1.24 -5.48
CA SER A 42 -15.14 1.50 -4.41
C SER A 42 -14.90 2.88 -3.79
N PRO A 43 -15.93 3.73 -3.62
CA PRO A 43 -15.78 5.01 -2.96
C PRO A 43 -15.43 4.81 -1.48
N SER A 44 -14.25 5.27 -1.05
CA SER A 44 -13.82 5.20 0.34
C SER A 44 -14.57 6.22 1.20
N THR A 45 -14.91 5.82 2.42
CA THR A 45 -15.57 6.71 3.39
C THR A 45 -14.58 7.76 3.91
N PRO A 46 -15.04 8.90 4.47
CA PRO A 46 -14.15 9.86 5.12
C PRO A 46 -13.33 9.23 6.25
N ALA A 47 -13.92 8.29 6.99
CA ALA A 47 -13.25 7.57 8.08
C ALA A 47 -12.10 6.70 7.57
N GLU A 48 -12.32 5.95 6.48
CA GLU A 48 -11.27 5.15 5.84
C GLU A 48 -10.14 6.02 5.31
N ARG A 49 -10.45 7.15 4.64
CA ARG A 49 -9.43 8.08 4.17
C ARG A 49 -8.61 8.69 5.30
N ALA A 50 -9.26 9.07 6.40
CA ALA A 50 -8.56 9.60 7.58
C ALA A 50 -7.63 8.54 8.20
N ARG A 51 -8.06 7.28 8.22
CA ARG A 51 -7.22 6.15 8.68
C ARG A 51 -6.02 5.94 7.76
N ASP A 52 -6.23 5.89 6.45
CA ASP A 52 -5.15 5.70 5.47
C ASP A 52 -4.08 6.79 5.57
N VAL A 53 -4.50 8.05 5.67
CA VAL A 53 -3.58 9.19 5.83
C VAL A 53 -2.85 9.10 7.18
N ALA A 54 -3.54 8.72 8.25
CA ALA A 54 -2.92 8.52 9.56
C ALA A 54 -1.87 7.41 9.55
N GLU A 55 -2.16 6.26 8.93
CA GLU A 55 -1.21 5.16 8.74
C GLU A 55 0.02 5.63 7.96
N GLN A 56 -0.20 6.35 6.86
CA GLN A 56 0.88 6.86 6.04
C GLN A 56 1.77 7.84 6.80
N TYR A 57 1.16 8.73 7.58
CA TYR A 57 1.89 9.69 8.41
C TYR A 57 2.74 8.99 9.49
N VAL A 58 2.17 8.02 10.20
CA VAL A 58 2.90 7.26 11.23
C VAL A 58 4.05 6.48 10.60
N ALA A 59 3.85 5.86 9.45
CA ALA A 59 4.91 5.15 8.75
C ALA A 59 6.08 6.08 8.38
N ILE A 60 5.81 7.27 7.85
CA ILE A 60 6.84 8.25 7.45
C ILE A 60 7.53 8.88 8.67
N ALA A 61 6.76 9.31 9.67
CA ALA A 61 7.28 10.10 10.79
C ALA A 61 7.94 9.25 11.89
N LEU A 62 7.48 8.01 12.08
CA LEU A 62 7.93 7.15 13.17
C LEU A 62 8.75 5.95 12.68
N VAL A 63 8.26 5.21 11.70
CA VAL A 63 8.84 3.91 11.34
C VAL A 63 10.02 4.04 10.37
N GLN A 64 9.89 4.85 9.31
CA GLN A 64 10.97 5.06 8.34
C GLN A 64 12.28 5.57 8.96
N PRO A 65 12.29 6.51 9.95
CA PRO A 65 13.51 6.93 10.61
C PRO A 65 14.20 5.81 11.38
N LEU A 66 13.45 4.89 11.98
CA LEU A 66 14.02 3.72 12.68
C LEU A 66 14.66 2.74 11.70
N LEU A 67 13.98 2.47 10.57
CA LEU A 67 14.55 1.64 9.49
C LEU A 67 15.81 2.29 8.92
N LYS A 68 15.82 3.63 8.79
CA LYS A 68 16.99 4.41 8.43
C LYS A 68 18.14 4.23 9.40
N GLN A 69 17.90 4.36 10.70
CA GLN A 69 18.97 4.19 11.67
C GLN A 69 19.52 2.75 11.64
N PHE A 70 18.63 1.76 11.62
CA PHE A 70 19.02 0.35 11.55
C PHE A 70 19.94 0.07 10.35
N ARG A 71 19.60 0.62 9.18
CA ARG A 71 20.39 0.41 7.96
C ARG A 71 21.73 1.16 7.95
N GLU A 72 21.82 2.28 8.67
CA GLU A 72 23.05 3.07 8.82
C GLU A 72 24.02 2.40 9.80
N THR A 73 23.51 1.63 10.76
CA THR A 73 24.32 0.82 11.66
C THR A 73 24.82 -0.50 11.05
N SER A 74 24.30 -0.89 9.88
CA SER A 74 24.67 -2.14 9.21
C SER A 74 26.04 -2.03 8.55
N ASN A 75 27.04 -2.69 9.13
CA ASN A 75 28.39 -2.85 8.56
C ASN A 75 28.52 -4.21 7.86
N ALA A 76 27.73 -4.43 6.81
CA ALA A 76 27.81 -5.65 6.02
C ALA A 76 29.13 -5.72 5.24
N ALA A 77 29.88 -6.82 5.38
CA ALA A 77 31.08 -7.09 4.61
C ALA A 77 30.71 -7.52 3.16
N PRO A 78 31.58 -7.26 2.16
CA PRO A 78 31.41 -7.84 0.82
C PRO A 78 31.34 -9.38 0.86
N PRO A 79 30.50 -10.06 0.05
CA PRO A 79 29.68 -9.58 -1.08
C PRO A 79 28.26 -9.11 -0.69
N PHE A 80 27.92 -9.04 0.59
CA PHE A 80 26.59 -8.69 1.09
C PHE A 80 26.43 -7.19 1.40
N ALA A 81 27.45 -6.39 1.09
CA ALA A 81 27.39 -4.94 1.21
C ALA A 81 26.38 -4.35 0.20
N PRO A 82 25.65 -3.27 0.55
CA PRO A 82 24.65 -2.70 -0.34
C PRO A 82 25.24 -2.26 -1.67
N THR A 83 24.66 -2.73 -2.76
CA THR A 83 25.08 -2.35 -4.12
C THR A 83 24.66 -0.91 -4.45
N PRO A 84 25.27 -0.25 -5.44
CA PRO A 84 24.84 1.09 -5.87
C PRO A 84 23.36 1.15 -6.25
N ALA A 85 22.85 0.12 -6.92
CA ALA A 85 21.44 0.02 -7.28
C ALA A 85 20.56 -0.07 -6.03
N GLU A 86 20.89 -0.95 -5.09
CA GLU A 86 20.13 -1.10 -3.85
C GLU A 86 20.09 0.23 -3.07
N LYS A 87 21.22 0.94 -2.96
CA LYS A 87 21.28 2.26 -2.29
C LYS A 87 20.29 3.27 -2.86
N GLN A 88 20.00 3.23 -4.16
CA GLN A 88 19.03 4.13 -4.79
C GLN A 88 17.58 3.76 -4.42
N PHE A 89 17.28 2.47 -4.33
CA PHE A 89 15.92 1.99 -4.01
C PHE A 89 15.64 1.84 -2.51
N ARG A 90 16.66 1.93 -1.65
CA ARG A 90 16.54 1.78 -0.18
C ARG A 90 15.47 2.65 0.46
N ALA A 91 15.38 3.92 0.08
CA ALA A 91 14.38 4.82 0.64
C ALA A 91 12.95 4.36 0.32
N LEU A 92 12.76 3.79 -0.88
CA LEU A 92 11.47 3.32 -1.35
C LEU A 92 11.10 1.96 -0.71
N THR A 93 12.07 1.05 -0.58
CA THR A 93 11.85 -0.22 0.12
C THR A 93 11.53 0.00 1.60
N ASP A 94 12.21 0.96 2.24
CA ASP A 94 11.93 1.32 3.63
C ASP A 94 10.55 1.95 3.77
N ALA A 95 10.13 2.74 2.79
CA ALA A 95 8.80 3.32 2.79
C ALA A 95 7.68 2.27 2.68
N ASP A 96 7.82 1.31 1.77
CA ASP A 96 6.87 0.20 1.63
C ASP A 96 6.83 -0.68 2.89
N LEU A 97 8.00 -1.08 3.38
CA LEU A 97 8.10 -1.87 4.61
C LEU A 97 7.50 -1.14 5.82
N ALA A 98 7.72 0.18 5.93
CA ALA A 98 7.12 0.99 6.99
C ALA A 98 5.59 0.97 6.94
N GLN A 99 4.99 1.10 5.75
CA GLN A 99 3.52 1.00 5.59
C GLN A 99 3.01 -0.38 6.03
N GLN A 100 3.69 -1.45 5.60
CA GLN A 100 3.33 -2.81 5.97
C GLN A 100 3.41 -3.03 7.49
N ILE A 101 4.46 -2.52 8.15
CA ILE A 101 4.61 -2.61 9.61
C ILE A 101 3.45 -1.90 10.32
N VAL A 102 3.11 -0.68 9.90
CA VAL A 102 2.02 0.10 10.51
C VAL A 102 0.69 -0.63 10.38
N ARG A 103 0.39 -1.16 9.19
CA ARG A 103 -0.83 -1.94 8.93
C ARG A 103 -0.89 -3.24 9.74
N ALA A 104 0.21 -3.99 9.78
CA ALA A 104 0.26 -5.29 10.44
C ALA A 104 0.16 -5.17 11.97
N LYS A 105 0.68 -4.09 12.57
CA LYS A 105 0.72 -3.93 14.03
C LYS A 105 -0.42 -3.10 14.60
N GLN A 106 -1.27 -2.49 13.77
CA GLN A 106 -2.46 -1.74 14.20
C GLN A 106 -2.14 -0.77 15.35
N PHE A 107 -1.20 0.15 15.12
CA PHE A 107 -0.74 1.08 16.15
C PHE A 107 -1.92 1.91 16.70
N PRO A 108 -2.16 1.95 18.03
CA PRO A 108 -3.24 2.77 18.61
C PRO A 108 -3.13 4.27 18.30
N LEU A 109 -1.91 4.72 18.00
CA LEU A 109 -1.64 6.09 17.56
C LEU A 109 -2.34 6.43 16.24
N VAL A 110 -2.47 5.45 15.32
CA VAL A 110 -3.20 5.62 14.05
C VAL A 110 -4.66 5.93 14.33
N ASP A 111 -5.32 5.18 15.22
CA ASP A 111 -6.73 5.40 15.54
C ASP A 111 -6.97 6.75 16.22
N ARG A 112 -6.01 7.19 17.05
CA ARG A 112 -6.07 8.54 17.64
C ARG A 112 -5.91 9.62 16.56
N LEU A 113 -4.90 9.48 15.70
CA LEU A 113 -4.63 10.45 14.65
C LEU A 113 -5.77 10.52 13.62
N ALA A 114 -6.34 9.38 13.23
CA ALA A 114 -7.48 9.32 12.33
C ALA A 114 -8.69 10.07 12.90
N ARG A 115 -8.96 9.91 14.20
CA ARG A 115 -10.01 10.70 14.89
C ARG A 115 -9.70 12.20 14.88
N ASP A 116 -8.46 12.57 15.20
CA ASP A 116 -8.04 13.97 15.19
C ASP A 116 -8.17 14.60 13.79
N LEU A 117 -7.86 13.83 12.73
CA LEU A 117 -8.02 14.26 11.33
C LEU A 117 -9.50 14.46 10.97
N LEU A 118 -10.40 13.58 11.40
CA LEU A 118 -11.83 13.72 11.15
C LEU A 118 -12.42 14.95 11.84
N ILE A 119 -12.07 15.16 13.11
CA ILE A 119 -12.53 16.32 13.90
C ILE A 119 -12.04 17.62 13.27
N ARG A 120 -10.76 17.67 12.87
CA ARG A 120 -10.17 18.87 12.21
C ARG A 120 -10.69 19.07 10.79
N GLY A 121 -11.03 17.99 10.10
CA GLY A 121 -11.61 18.01 8.76
C GLY A 121 -13.06 18.49 8.71
N GLY A 122 -13.71 18.71 9.86
CA GLY A 122 -15.09 19.16 9.92
C GLY A 122 -16.09 18.15 9.38
N VAL A 123 -15.75 16.86 9.39
CA VAL A 123 -16.63 15.80 8.89
C VAL A 123 -17.77 15.60 9.89
N ASP A 124 -19.01 15.82 9.44
CA ASP A 124 -20.18 15.59 10.26
C ASP A 124 -20.30 14.09 10.61
N PRO A 125 -20.72 13.74 11.83
CA PRO A 125 -20.82 12.34 12.27
C PRO A 125 -21.77 11.50 11.39
N SER A 126 -22.74 12.15 10.74
CA SER A 126 -23.66 11.54 9.78
C SER A 126 -22.99 11.10 8.47
N GLU A 127 -21.84 11.68 8.11
CA GLU A 127 -21.12 11.41 6.85
C GLU A 127 -20.00 10.38 7.00
N LEU A 128 -19.70 9.93 8.22
CA LEU A 128 -18.57 9.02 8.50
C LEU A 128 -18.62 7.71 7.71
N ASN A 129 -19.83 7.20 7.45
CA ASN A 129 -20.05 5.95 6.71
C ASN A 129 -20.59 6.20 5.29
N ALA A 130 -20.77 7.46 4.90
CA ALA A 130 -21.22 7.78 3.55
C ALA A 130 -20.05 7.58 2.58
N PRO A 131 -20.27 6.88 1.45
CA PRO A 131 -19.27 6.84 0.40
C PRO A 131 -19.01 8.27 -0.07
N VAL A 132 -17.73 8.62 -0.20
CA VAL A 132 -17.35 9.97 -0.63
C VAL A 132 -17.85 10.19 -2.05
N ALA A 133 -18.80 11.10 -2.19
CA ALA A 133 -19.27 11.54 -3.50
C ALA A 133 -18.09 12.15 -4.26
N ALA A 134 -18.02 11.86 -5.57
CA ALA A 134 -17.00 12.43 -6.46
C ALA A 134 -16.90 13.95 -6.29
N PRO A 135 -15.70 14.54 -6.41
CA PRO A 135 -15.50 15.97 -6.17
C PRO A 135 -16.51 16.79 -6.98
N VAL A 136 -17.34 17.56 -6.27
CA VAL A 136 -18.28 18.49 -6.88
C VAL A 136 -17.46 19.47 -7.73
N PRO A 137 -17.68 19.56 -9.05
CA PRO A 137 -16.97 20.54 -9.86
C PRO A 137 -17.33 21.92 -9.34
N MET A 138 -16.35 22.64 -8.80
CA MET A 138 -16.49 24.08 -8.54
C MET A 138 -16.88 24.73 -9.86
N LYS A 139 -18.15 25.13 -9.98
CA LYS A 139 -18.60 26.02 -11.05
C LYS A 139 -17.93 27.37 -10.78
N VAL A 140 -16.78 27.60 -11.40
CA VAL A 140 -16.21 28.94 -11.50
C VAL A 140 -17.11 29.68 -12.48
N SER A 141 -18.00 30.51 -11.96
CA SER A 141 -18.70 31.51 -12.76
C SER A 141 -17.66 32.55 -13.18
N LEU A 142 -17.33 32.56 -14.47
CA LEU A 142 -16.63 33.64 -15.16
C LEU A 142 -17.56 34.83 -15.37
#